data_AF-A0A7L9BPB6-F1
#
_entry.id   AF-A0A7L9BPB6-F1
#
_cell.length_a   1.000
_cell.length_b   1.000
_cell.length_c   1.000
_cell.angle_alpha   90.00
_cell.angle_beta   90.00
_cell.angle_gamma   90.00
#
_symmetry.space_group_name_H-M   'P 1'
#
loop_
_entity.id
_entity.type
_entity.pdbx_description
1 polymer ?
#
loop_
_entity_poly.entity_id
_entity_poly.type
_entity_poly.pdbx_seq_one_letter_code
_entity_poly.pdbx_strand_id
1 'polypeptide(L)'
;MPARTFLILLAGVVLPATIPACATTREPRPADTAQAAPDRRLDVPYLPQLALPARALGLPPDAPAFRARLDDGRPITGTVVRLAAAPGTPAAVPPGAHPGWLPTLTGWTRVPLSGPPGQADIDVAILDIPTDAAGQGLWINDARIPLNWLPSSLTVATSVPWTQPHAQTPALDLRAAADAEATNPFRRWRARLALGTLAQPDDPPRDDRFPDDALERLAQIAEERWRVALAVLHADDPTLFDRVRARLTLMINVGDGRLAPAWPVLQADLDALQADLLDPTSNPQRRRGRVSRWLDALPVAVAWVASDAVSLSAANAAPFTRVLAANLSRADLPASVQPLSAFEPPQLARVPAAAIAAIDVPLPPLDEPSPAARTIALDASVGPWRARLSAAHGPIPASPPGVHLAPILRDWSLTTWSNAQPAPLDIDPPFILFLREPSDRPHTRRPIDGWALHVRFPPTTTADHPRTLHVWLGRQGAPEEIWRFTPDAATRLTPSQGQPDAIPPTRDPSGALTWRVPVSPAAAVAGLFPVAAVYTDHTAARFAFPRAMMPWDQEPGRVLIDPAAWGGVNAIAP
;
A
#
# COMPACT_ATOMS: atom_id res chain seq x y z
N MET A 1 19.99 62.28 19.20
CA MET A 1 18.87 61.32 19.26
C MET A 1 18.75 60.66 17.90
N PRO A 2 18.72 59.32 17.81
CA PRO A 2 19.18 58.59 16.63
C PRO A 2 18.04 57.96 15.82
N ALA A 3 18.15 58.03 14.49
CA ALA A 3 17.40 57.17 13.59
C ALA A 3 18.17 55.85 13.43
N ARG A 4 17.55 54.76 13.85
CA ARG A 4 18.11 53.41 13.87
C ARG A 4 18.25 52.84 12.46
N THR A 5 19.48 52.46 12.13
CA THR A 5 19.83 51.48 11.11
C THR A 5 19.22 50.11 11.47
N PHE A 6 18.39 49.55 10.60
CA PHE A 6 18.00 48.13 10.65
C PHE A 6 18.63 47.43 9.44
N LEU A 7 19.66 46.64 9.73
CA LEU A 7 20.32 45.72 8.82
C LEU A 7 19.55 44.40 8.90
N ILE A 8 18.82 44.02 7.84
CA ILE A 8 18.21 42.68 7.75
C ILE A 8 19.13 41.81 6.91
N LEU A 9 19.87 40.94 7.60
CA LEU A 9 20.56 39.78 7.03
C LEU A 9 19.51 38.74 6.63
N LEU A 10 19.26 38.61 5.33
CA LEU A 10 18.46 37.53 4.75
C LEU A 10 19.33 36.27 4.61
N ALA A 11 19.23 35.38 5.59
CA ALA A 11 19.66 33.99 5.44
C ALA A 11 18.61 33.24 4.60
N GLY A 12 18.98 32.92 3.35
CA GLY A 12 18.15 32.13 2.44
C GLY A 12 18.12 30.67 2.86
N VAL A 13 17.09 30.29 3.60
CA VAL A 13 16.70 28.88 3.78
C VAL A 13 15.88 28.47 2.56
N VAL A 14 16.45 27.61 1.72
CA VAL A 14 15.73 26.92 0.66
C VAL A 14 14.85 25.86 1.32
N LEU A 15 13.57 26.18 1.53
CA LEU A 15 12.56 25.21 1.96
C LEU A 15 12.34 24.19 0.83
N PRO A 16 12.35 22.87 1.09
CA PRO A 16 11.86 21.91 0.11
C PRO A 16 10.38 22.15 -0.13
N ALA A 17 10.00 22.33 -1.40
CA ALA A 17 8.61 22.43 -1.82
C ALA A 17 7.88 21.13 -1.43
N THR A 18 7.13 21.18 -0.33
CA THR A 18 6.18 20.14 0.06
C THR A 18 5.11 20.05 -1.03
N ILE A 19 5.05 18.91 -1.72
CA ILE A 19 3.97 18.58 -2.64
C ILE A 19 2.65 18.68 -1.84
N PRO A 20 1.68 19.51 -2.25
CA PRO A 20 0.37 19.50 -1.62
C PRO A 20 -0.27 18.15 -1.92
N ALA A 21 -0.36 17.28 -0.91
CA ALA A 21 -1.21 16.11 -0.97
C ALA A 21 -2.65 16.60 -1.11
N CYS A 22 -3.20 16.52 -2.32
CA CYS A 22 -4.64 16.60 -2.55
C CYS A 22 -5.28 15.35 -1.92
N ALA A 23 -5.42 15.37 -0.60
CA ALA A 23 -6.46 14.60 0.05
C ALA A 23 -7.78 15.12 -0.51
N THR A 24 -8.58 14.22 -1.08
CA THR A 24 -10.03 14.36 -0.95
C THR A 24 -10.28 14.35 0.55
N THR A 25 -10.25 15.52 1.20
CA THR A 25 -10.71 15.71 2.56
C THR A 25 -12.19 15.38 2.56
N ARG A 26 -12.50 14.10 2.75
CA ARG A 26 -13.78 13.67 3.26
C ARG A 26 -13.85 14.31 4.64
N GLU A 27 -14.66 15.34 4.80
CA GLU A 27 -14.82 16.03 6.08
C GLU A 27 -15.01 14.98 7.18
N PRO A 28 -14.18 14.98 8.24
CA PRO A 28 -14.42 14.13 9.37
C PRO A 28 -15.81 14.47 9.90
N ARG A 29 -16.71 13.48 9.81
CA ARG A 29 -18.06 13.56 10.37
C ARG A 29 -17.92 14.09 11.80
N PRO A 30 -18.58 15.21 12.17
CA PRO A 30 -18.42 15.79 13.49
C PRO A 30 -18.72 14.74 14.55
N ALA A 31 -17.74 14.52 15.43
CA ALA A 31 -17.87 13.68 16.60
C ALA A 31 -18.77 14.40 17.60
N ASP A 32 -20.08 14.32 17.38
CA ASP A 32 -21.07 15.02 18.18
C ASP A 32 -21.87 14.03 19.03
N THR A 33 -21.95 14.37 20.32
CA THR A 33 -22.74 13.80 21.41
C THR A 33 -22.40 12.40 21.93
N ALA A 34 -22.41 12.29 23.27
CA ALA A 34 -22.31 11.06 24.05
C ALA A 34 -23.40 10.07 23.61
N GLN A 35 -23.05 9.27 22.62
CA GLN A 35 -23.87 8.19 22.10
C GLN A 35 -23.97 7.16 23.24
N ALA A 36 -25.19 6.97 23.76
CA ALA A 36 -25.50 5.87 24.66
C ALA A 36 -24.79 4.63 24.14
N ALA A 37 -23.99 3.96 25.00
CA ALA A 37 -23.14 2.86 24.60
C ALA A 37 -23.97 1.94 23.70
N PRO A 38 -23.64 1.81 22.40
CA PRO A 38 -24.49 1.12 21.45
C PRO A 38 -24.80 -0.24 22.03
N ASP A 39 -26.08 -0.61 22.01
CA ASP A 39 -26.59 -1.87 22.53
C ASP A 39 -25.67 -3.00 22.06
N ARG A 40 -24.80 -3.49 22.97
CA ARG A 40 -23.65 -4.34 22.61
C ARG A 40 -24.12 -5.76 22.38
N ARG A 41 -24.74 -5.98 21.22
CA ARG A 41 -25.08 -7.31 20.70
C ARG A 41 -23.81 -8.01 20.22
N LEU A 42 -23.67 -9.28 20.59
CA LEU A 42 -22.61 -10.14 20.04
C LEU A 42 -23.22 -11.17 19.09
N ASP A 43 -22.74 -11.20 17.85
CA ASP A 43 -23.13 -12.24 16.89
C ASP A 43 -22.26 -13.48 17.12
N VAL A 44 -22.88 -14.55 17.60
CA VAL A 44 -22.20 -15.74 18.13
C VAL A 44 -22.54 -16.95 17.27
N PRO A 45 -21.55 -17.58 16.58
CA PRO A 45 -21.78 -18.84 15.90
C PRO A 45 -21.94 -19.98 16.90
N TYR A 46 -22.64 -21.02 16.48
CA TYR A 46 -22.85 -22.22 17.27
C TYR A 46 -21.58 -23.08 17.33
N LEU A 47 -20.67 -22.77 18.27
CA LEU A 47 -19.42 -23.49 18.50
C LEU A 47 -19.30 -23.89 19.97
N PRO A 48 -18.68 -25.05 20.30
CA PRO A 48 -18.49 -25.48 21.69
C PRO A 48 -17.65 -24.52 22.54
N GLN A 49 -16.78 -23.75 21.89
CA GLN A 49 -15.94 -22.75 22.52
C GLN A 49 -16.06 -21.43 21.79
N LEU A 50 -16.25 -20.35 22.54
CA LEU A 50 -16.28 -18.99 22.01
C LEU A 50 -15.03 -18.24 22.42
N ALA A 51 -14.49 -17.46 21.49
CA ALA A 51 -13.41 -16.51 21.70
C ALA A 51 -13.95 -15.11 21.39
N LEU A 52 -14.04 -14.27 22.43
CA LEU A 52 -14.65 -12.93 22.34
C LEU A 52 -13.66 -11.88 22.89
N PRO A 53 -13.60 -10.67 22.32
CA PRO A 53 -12.76 -9.61 22.88
C PRO A 53 -13.15 -9.29 24.32
N ALA A 54 -12.21 -9.41 25.27
CA ALA A 54 -12.49 -9.22 26.70
C ALA A 54 -13.06 -7.81 27.00
N ARG A 55 -12.61 -6.80 26.25
CA ARG A 55 -13.13 -5.42 26.33
C ARG A 55 -14.59 -5.30 25.90
N ALA A 56 -15.05 -6.11 24.95
CA ALA A 56 -16.46 -6.12 24.54
C ALA A 56 -17.36 -6.64 25.68
N LEU A 57 -16.82 -7.55 26.51
CA LEU A 57 -17.46 -8.16 27.67
C LEU A 57 -17.38 -7.33 28.95
N GLY A 58 -16.69 -6.18 28.93
CA GLY A 58 -16.49 -5.34 30.13
C GLY A 58 -15.59 -5.98 31.18
N LEU A 59 -14.76 -6.96 30.79
CA LEU A 59 -13.79 -7.57 31.68
C LEU A 59 -12.61 -6.61 31.91
N PRO A 60 -12.09 -6.52 33.15
CA PRO A 60 -10.92 -5.71 33.42
C PRO A 60 -9.69 -6.30 32.71
N PRO A 61 -8.74 -5.45 32.28
CA PRO A 61 -7.43 -5.94 31.85
C PRO A 61 -6.84 -6.73 33.02
N ASP A 62 -6.27 -7.90 32.73
CA ASP A 62 -5.57 -8.77 33.69
C ASP A 62 -6.42 -9.71 34.55
N ALA A 63 -7.73 -9.84 34.33
CA ALA A 63 -8.51 -10.92 34.97
C ALA A 63 -8.23 -12.28 34.29
N PRO A 64 -7.50 -13.23 34.91
CA PRO A 64 -7.15 -14.50 34.25
C PRO A 64 -8.35 -15.42 34.04
N ALA A 65 -9.37 -15.26 34.89
CA ALA A 65 -10.62 -15.99 34.84
C ALA A 65 -11.76 -15.07 35.29
N PHE A 66 -12.97 -15.39 34.85
CA PHE A 66 -14.17 -14.67 35.24
C PHE A 66 -15.35 -15.64 35.36
N ARG A 67 -16.36 -15.24 36.13
CA ARG A 67 -17.60 -15.99 36.25
C ARG A 67 -18.57 -15.52 35.20
N ALA A 68 -19.02 -16.46 34.38
CA ALA A 68 -20.14 -16.25 33.48
C ALA A 68 -21.25 -17.24 33.82
N ARG A 69 -22.48 -16.92 33.42
CA ARG A 69 -23.62 -17.84 33.47
C ARG A 69 -24.56 -17.57 32.31
N LEU A 70 -25.35 -18.57 31.93
CA LEU A 70 -26.42 -18.38 30.97
C LEU A 70 -27.69 -17.80 31.65
N ASP A 71 -28.69 -17.45 30.84
CA ASP A 71 -30.00 -16.99 31.33
C ASP A 71 -30.68 -18.01 32.24
N ASP A 72 -30.48 -19.32 32.01
CA ASP A 72 -31.01 -20.39 32.86
C ASP A 72 -30.22 -20.59 34.18
N GLY A 73 -29.18 -19.79 34.42
CA GLY A 73 -28.35 -19.82 35.62
C GLY A 73 -27.20 -20.82 35.60
N ARG A 74 -27.06 -21.65 34.55
CA ARG A 74 -25.92 -22.58 34.45
C ARG A 74 -24.59 -21.82 34.38
N PRO A 75 -23.59 -22.18 35.20
CA PRO A 75 -22.30 -21.51 35.19
C PRO A 75 -21.53 -21.85 33.92
N ILE A 76 -20.81 -20.86 33.39
CA ILE A 76 -19.87 -21.00 32.28
C ILE A 76 -18.47 -20.65 32.80
N THR A 77 -17.51 -21.50 32.50
CA THR A 77 -16.10 -21.23 32.76
C THR A 77 -15.54 -20.32 31.67
N GLY A 78 -14.97 -19.20 32.09
CA GLY A 78 -14.30 -18.25 31.21
C GLY A 78 -12.84 -18.05 31.62
N THR A 79 -11.93 -18.11 30.66
CA THR A 79 -10.52 -17.72 30.84
C THR A 79 -10.17 -16.56 29.93
N VAL A 80 -9.23 -15.71 30.32
CA VAL A 80 -8.73 -14.64 29.46
C VAL A 80 -7.31 -14.96 29.05
N VAL A 81 -7.04 -14.81 27.75
CA VAL A 81 -5.71 -14.94 27.16
C VAL A 81 -5.33 -13.63 26.50
N ARG A 82 -4.05 -13.25 26.57
CA ARG A 82 -3.51 -12.12 25.83
C ARG A 82 -2.84 -12.61 24.57
N LEU A 83 -3.22 -12.01 23.45
CA LEU A 83 -2.65 -12.27 22.14
C LEU A 83 -1.92 -11.01 21.70
N ALA A 84 -0.65 -11.15 21.37
CA ALA A 84 0.16 -10.07 20.85
C ALA A 84 0.37 -10.24 19.35
N ALA A 85 0.21 -9.15 18.61
CA ALA A 85 0.77 -9.04 17.28
C ALA A 85 2.29 -8.90 17.42
N ALA A 86 3.02 -9.99 17.20
CA ALA A 86 4.46 -9.90 17.05
C ALA A 86 4.76 -9.11 15.76
N PRO A 87 5.66 -8.12 15.78
CA PRO A 87 6.24 -7.61 14.54
C PRO A 87 6.88 -8.82 13.87
N GLY A 88 6.22 -9.34 12.84
CA GLY A 88 6.70 -10.53 12.18
C GLY A 88 8.09 -10.24 11.65
N THR A 89 9.06 -11.12 11.95
CA THR A 89 10.15 -11.31 10.99
C THR A 89 9.45 -11.55 9.67
N PRO A 90 9.64 -10.72 8.63
CA PRO A 90 8.94 -10.92 7.37
C PRO A 90 9.17 -12.37 6.98
N ALA A 91 8.11 -13.18 7.08
CA ALA A 91 8.20 -14.61 6.83
C ALA A 91 8.85 -14.73 5.46
N ALA A 92 9.79 -15.67 5.31
CA ALA A 92 10.52 -15.86 4.05
C ALA A 92 9.50 -15.82 2.92
N VAL A 93 9.53 -14.72 2.18
CA VAL A 93 8.47 -14.36 1.25
C VAL A 93 8.49 -15.46 0.19
N PRO A 94 7.42 -16.25 0.03
CA PRO A 94 7.42 -17.32 -0.95
C PRO A 94 7.83 -16.76 -2.32
N PRO A 95 8.56 -17.51 -3.15
CA PRO A 95 8.84 -17.09 -4.52
C PRO A 95 7.53 -16.68 -5.23
N GLY A 96 7.45 -15.44 -5.72
CA GLY A 96 6.23 -14.87 -6.34
C GLY A 96 5.33 -14.07 -5.39
N ALA A 97 5.49 -14.19 -4.07
CA ALA A 97 4.82 -13.28 -3.14
C ALA A 97 5.47 -11.89 -3.22
N HIS A 98 4.63 -10.86 -3.17
CA HIS A 98 5.04 -9.46 -3.29
C HIS A 98 5.12 -8.83 -1.89
N PRO A 99 6.32 -8.77 -1.27
CA PRO A 99 6.44 -8.26 0.09
C PRO A 99 5.97 -6.80 0.14
N GLY A 100 5.15 -6.48 1.14
CA GLY A 100 4.66 -5.13 1.36
C GLY A 100 3.43 -4.72 0.54
N TRP A 101 2.95 -5.54 -0.41
CA TRP A 101 1.68 -5.25 -1.08
C TRP A 101 0.51 -5.35 -0.11
N LEU A 102 0.31 -6.52 0.49
CA LEU A 102 -0.64 -6.68 1.59
C LEU A 102 -0.03 -6.08 2.87
N PRO A 103 -0.85 -5.56 3.81
CA PRO A 103 -0.37 -5.07 5.08
C PRO A 103 0.57 -6.10 5.74
N THR A 104 1.68 -5.63 6.30
CA THR A 104 2.68 -6.50 6.91
C THR A 104 2.01 -7.46 7.88
N LEU A 105 2.24 -8.75 7.65
CA LEU A 105 1.65 -9.81 8.44
C LEU A 105 2.28 -9.77 9.83
N THR A 106 1.51 -9.29 10.80
CA THR A 106 1.87 -9.49 12.19
C THR A 106 1.55 -10.94 12.53
N GLY A 107 2.58 -11.75 12.80
CA GLY A 107 2.37 -13.05 13.40
C GLY A 107 1.67 -12.84 14.74
N TRP A 108 0.64 -13.62 15.03
CA TRP A 108 -0.03 -13.56 16.32
C TRP A 108 0.52 -14.65 17.22
N THR A 109 0.83 -14.30 18.46
CA THR A 109 1.28 -15.26 19.47
C THR A 109 0.58 -14.99 20.79
N ARG A 110 0.41 -16.03 21.60
CA ARG A 110 -0.06 -15.88 22.96
C ARG A 110 1.08 -15.38 23.84
N VAL A 111 0.81 -14.35 24.63
CA VAL A 111 1.76 -13.78 25.59
C VAL A 111 1.19 -13.87 27.02
N PRO A 112 2.04 -13.84 28.05
CA PRO A 112 1.58 -13.84 29.44
C PRO A 112 0.69 -12.63 29.73
N LEU A 113 -0.41 -12.87 30.46
CA LEU A 113 -1.34 -11.80 30.87
C LEU A 113 -0.71 -10.84 31.90
N SER A 114 0.33 -11.28 32.63
CA SER A 114 1.00 -10.54 33.71
C SER A 114 1.97 -9.44 33.26
N GLY A 115 2.14 -9.21 31.95
CA GLY A 115 2.99 -8.14 31.40
C GLY A 115 2.20 -6.85 31.09
N PRO A 116 2.88 -5.69 30.93
CA PRO A 116 2.21 -4.51 30.40
C PRO A 116 1.67 -4.80 28.99
N PRO A 117 0.46 -4.35 28.65
CA PRO A 117 -0.10 -4.58 27.32
C PRO A 117 0.74 -3.84 26.27
N GLY A 118 1.16 -4.56 25.24
CA GLY A 118 1.74 -3.99 24.03
C GLY A 118 0.72 -3.15 23.26
N GLN A 119 1.22 -2.27 22.38
CA GLN A 119 0.37 -1.37 21.59
C GLN A 119 -0.62 -2.11 20.68
N ALA A 120 -0.31 -3.35 20.30
CA ALA A 120 -1.11 -4.19 19.41
C ALA A 120 -1.60 -5.49 20.08
N ASP A 121 -1.68 -5.49 21.41
CA ASP A 121 -2.18 -6.63 22.17
C ASP A 121 -3.71 -6.62 22.25
N ILE A 122 -4.30 -7.81 22.27
CA ILE A 122 -5.73 -8.02 22.44
C ILE A 122 -5.95 -9.09 23.51
N ASP A 123 -6.78 -8.75 24.50
CA ASP A 123 -7.28 -9.69 25.49
C ASP A 123 -8.54 -10.37 24.96
N VAL A 124 -8.54 -11.71 24.99
CA VAL A 124 -9.59 -12.56 24.46
C VAL A 124 -10.10 -13.49 25.54
N ALA A 125 -11.40 -13.44 25.78
CA ALA A 125 -12.11 -14.34 26.66
C ALA A 125 -12.47 -15.62 25.90
N ILE A 126 -12.04 -16.77 26.42
CA ILE A 126 -12.40 -18.11 25.96
C ILE A 126 -13.47 -18.67 26.89
N LEU A 127 -14.63 -19.02 26.34
CA LEU A 127 -15.80 -19.51 27.05
C LEU A 127 -16.16 -20.91 26.55
N ASP A 128 -16.36 -21.86 27.47
CA ASP A 128 -16.91 -23.18 27.15
C ASP A 128 -18.44 -23.12 27.18
N ILE A 129 -19.07 -23.13 26.01
CA ILE A 129 -20.52 -22.96 25.87
C ILE A 129 -21.19 -24.33 25.68
N PRO A 130 -22.17 -24.70 26.53
CA PRO A 130 -22.98 -25.88 26.32
C PRO A 130 -23.66 -25.87 24.94
N THR A 131 -23.71 -27.01 24.27
CA THR A 131 -24.34 -27.13 22.95
C THR A 131 -25.85 -26.82 23.00
N ASP A 132 -26.53 -26.98 24.13
CA ASP A 132 -27.94 -26.63 24.28
C ASP A 132 -28.17 -25.14 24.70
N ALA A 133 -27.12 -24.30 24.72
CA ALA A 133 -27.21 -22.89 25.13
C ALA A 133 -27.82 -21.96 24.07
N ALA A 134 -28.15 -22.47 22.87
CA ALA A 134 -28.72 -21.68 21.80
C ALA A 134 -29.99 -20.94 22.23
N GLY A 135 -30.06 -19.64 21.92
CA GLY A 135 -31.17 -18.76 22.31
C GLY A 135 -31.01 -18.08 23.68
N GLN A 136 -30.01 -18.46 24.48
CA GLN A 136 -29.78 -17.87 25.81
C GLN A 136 -28.87 -16.63 25.76
N GLY A 137 -29.09 -15.66 26.64
CA GLY A 137 -28.15 -14.57 26.91
C GLY A 137 -26.95 -15.01 27.74
N LEU A 138 -25.89 -14.22 27.72
CA LEU A 138 -24.69 -14.44 28.52
C LEU A 138 -24.61 -13.39 29.63
N TRP A 139 -24.55 -13.83 30.88
CA TRP A 139 -24.28 -12.97 32.02
C TRP A 139 -22.81 -13.05 32.37
N ILE A 140 -22.15 -11.90 32.43
CA ILE A 140 -20.77 -11.77 32.91
C ILE A 140 -20.81 -10.82 34.09
N ASN A 141 -20.37 -11.31 35.25
CA ASN A 141 -20.65 -10.66 36.53
C ASN A 141 -22.18 -10.42 36.64
N ASP A 142 -22.62 -9.16 36.74
CA ASP A 142 -24.03 -8.78 36.84
C ASP A 142 -24.60 -8.14 35.56
N ALA A 143 -23.81 -8.10 34.48
CA ALA A 143 -24.24 -7.53 33.20
C ALA A 143 -24.74 -8.64 32.25
N ARG A 144 -25.98 -8.50 31.78
CA ARG A 144 -26.51 -9.35 30.71
C ARG A 144 -26.05 -8.83 29.35
N ILE A 145 -25.37 -9.67 28.60
CA ILE A 145 -24.92 -9.42 27.24
C ILE A 145 -25.88 -10.15 26.28
N PRO A 146 -26.61 -9.43 25.42
CA PRO A 146 -27.48 -10.05 24.45
C PRO A 146 -26.65 -10.77 23.37
N LEU A 147 -26.92 -12.07 23.21
CA LEU A 147 -26.32 -12.89 22.16
C LEU A 147 -27.29 -13.03 20.98
N ASN A 148 -26.79 -12.75 19.78
CA ASN A 148 -27.45 -13.11 18.54
C ASN A 148 -26.86 -14.44 18.06
N TRP A 149 -27.54 -15.53 18.39
CA TRP A 149 -27.13 -16.87 17.99
C TRP A 149 -27.30 -17.04 16.49
N LEU A 150 -26.19 -17.23 15.81
CA LEU A 150 -26.19 -17.46 14.37
C LEU A 150 -26.56 -18.93 14.10
N PRO A 151 -27.34 -19.19 13.04
CA PRO A 151 -27.57 -20.57 12.60
C PRO A 151 -26.25 -21.22 12.19
N SER A 152 -26.17 -22.55 12.29
CA SER A 152 -25.02 -23.30 11.79
C SER A 152 -24.79 -23.00 10.31
N SER A 153 -23.54 -22.69 9.92
CA SER A 153 -23.22 -22.49 8.50
C SER A 153 -23.55 -23.74 7.69
N LEU A 154 -23.45 -24.93 8.28
CA LEU A 154 -23.81 -26.20 7.63
C LEU A 154 -25.27 -26.25 7.20
N THR A 155 -26.14 -25.51 7.87
CA THR A 155 -27.58 -25.48 7.53
C THR A 155 -27.87 -24.41 6.49
N VAL A 156 -27.30 -23.20 6.65
CA VAL A 156 -27.63 -22.05 5.79
C VAL A 156 -26.77 -21.97 4.52
N ALA A 157 -25.57 -22.53 4.52
CA ALA A 157 -24.60 -22.38 3.42
C ALA A 157 -24.65 -23.50 2.37
N THR A 158 -25.56 -24.48 2.51
CA THR A 158 -25.67 -25.65 1.61
C THR A 158 -25.96 -25.27 0.16
N SER A 159 -26.69 -24.17 -0.06
CA SER A 159 -27.06 -23.68 -1.38
C SER A 159 -26.08 -22.68 -1.98
N VAL A 160 -25.06 -22.27 -1.21
CA VAL A 160 -24.13 -21.23 -1.65
C VAL A 160 -23.03 -21.87 -2.50
N PRO A 161 -22.78 -21.37 -3.72
CA PRO A 161 -21.71 -21.89 -4.56
C PRO A 161 -20.37 -21.34 -4.08
N TRP A 162 -19.71 -22.03 -3.15
CA TRP A 162 -18.41 -21.63 -2.59
C TRP A 162 -17.22 -21.83 -3.54
N THR A 163 -17.48 -21.98 -4.84
CA THR A 163 -16.44 -22.16 -5.85
C THR A 163 -15.48 -20.97 -5.90
N GLN A 164 -14.23 -21.25 -6.28
CA GLN A 164 -13.22 -20.23 -6.54
C GLN A 164 -13.73 -19.28 -7.64
N PRO A 165 -13.84 -17.97 -7.36
CA PRO A 165 -14.26 -17.00 -8.38
C PRO A 165 -13.31 -16.94 -9.57
N HIS A 166 -12.04 -17.31 -9.36
CA HIS A 166 -10.93 -17.18 -10.31
C HIS A 166 -10.32 -18.52 -10.71
N ALA A 167 -11.14 -19.57 -10.86
CA ALA A 167 -10.68 -20.95 -11.12
C ALA A 167 -9.80 -21.11 -12.39
N GLN A 168 -9.76 -20.12 -13.27
CA GLN A 168 -8.98 -20.14 -14.52
C GLN A 168 -7.64 -19.39 -14.42
N THR A 169 -7.34 -18.73 -13.31
CA THR A 169 -6.17 -17.85 -13.20
C THR A 169 -4.99 -18.57 -12.53
N PRO A 170 -3.74 -18.38 -13.00
CA PRO A 170 -2.57 -19.07 -12.44
C PRO A 170 -2.50 -18.98 -10.92
N ALA A 171 -2.44 -20.14 -10.28
CA ALA A 171 -2.70 -20.33 -8.86
C ALA A 171 -1.65 -19.72 -7.91
N LEU A 172 -0.44 -19.42 -8.39
CA LEU A 172 0.70 -19.09 -7.52
C LEU A 172 0.56 -17.74 -6.81
N ASP A 173 0.24 -16.66 -7.53
CA ASP A 173 0.11 -15.31 -6.93
C ASP A 173 -1.08 -15.22 -5.97
N LEU A 174 -2.20 -15.85 -6.35
CA LEU A 174 -3.38 -15.93 -5.48
C LEU A 174 -3.08 -16.73 -4.22
N ARG A 175 -2.39 -17.87 -4.35
CA ARG A 175 -2.05 -18.72 -3.21
C ARG A 175 -1.09 -18.00 -2.25
N ALA A 176 -0.06 -17.35 -2.76
CA ALA A 176 0.84 -16.52 -1.96
C ALA A 176 0.10 -15.42 -1.18
N ALA A 177 -0.82 -14.70 -1.83
CA ALA A 177 -1.64 -13.68 -1.17
C ALA A 177 -2.61 -14.27 -0.13
N ALA A 178 -3.19 -15.44 -0.42
CA ALA A 178 -4.08 -16.13 0.50
C ALA A 178 -3.32 -16.68 1.72
N ASP A 179 -2.16 -17.32 1.52
CA ASP A 179 -1.32 -17.84 2.60
C ASP A 179 -0.87 -16.69 3.52
N ALA A 180 -0.52 -15.53 2.94
CA ALA A 180 -0.23 -14.32 3.70
C ALA A 180 -1.40 -13.97 4.65
N GLU A 181 -2.62 -13.84 4.13
CA GLU A 181 -3.77 -13.48 4.98
C GLU A 181 -4.26 -14.60 5.90
N ALA A 182 -3.96 -15.86 5.59
CA ALA A 182 -4.26 -17.00 6.45
C ALA A 182 -3.48 -16.96 7.77
N THR A 183 -2.34 -16.26 7.83
CA THR A 183 -1.56 -16.07 9.07
C THR A 183 -2.22 -15.13 10.08
N ASN A 184 -3.28 -14.40 9.69
CA ASN A 184 -4.02 -13.52 10.57
C ASN A 184 -5.38 -14.16 10.91
N PRO A 185 -5.67 -14.46 12.19
CA PRO A 185 -6.91 -15.15 12.56
C PRO A 185 -8.16 -14.34 12.19
N PHE A 186 -8.09 -13.01 12.15
CA PHE A 186 -9.22 -12.15 11.77
C PHE A 186 -9.45 -12.08 10.25
N ARG A 187 -8.50 -12.57 9.44
CA ARG A 187 -8.53 -12.47 7.96
C ARG A 187 -8.42 -13.82 7.24
N ARG A 188 -8.17 -14.93 7.94
CA ARG A 188 -8.12 -16.27 7.34
C ARG A 188 -9.38 -16.64 6.54
N TRP A 189 -10.54 -16.15 6.97
CA TRP A 189 -11.80 -16.29 6.22
C TRP A 189 -11.70 -15.76 4.78
N ARG A 190 -10.95 -14.67 4.55
CA ARG A 190 -10.78 -14.06 3.23
C ARG A 190 -9.88 -14.90 2.35
N ALA A 191 -8.79 -15.42 2.90
CA ALA A 191 -7.92 -16.37 2.22
C ALA A 191 -8.73 -17.59 1.75
N ARG A 192 -9.53 -18.17 2.66
CA ARG A 192 -10.40 -19.32 2.35
C ARG A 192 -11.52 -18.95 1.37
N LEU A 193 -12.08 -17.74 1.42
CA LEU A 193 -13.05 -17.27 0.44
C LEU A 193 -12.44 -17.16 -0.96
N ALA A 194 -11.24 -16.57 -1.06
CA ALA A 194 -10.53 -16.39 -2.32
C ALA A 194 -10.11 -17.74 -2.95
N LEU A 195 -9.74 -18.70 -2.10
CA LEU A 195 -9.42 -20.08 -2.49
C LEU A 195 -10.65 -20.99 -2.61
N GLY A 196 -11.88 -20.49 -2.40
CA GLY A 196 -13.10 -21.31 -2.50
C GLY A 196 -13.20 -22.45 -1.47
N THR A 197 -12.43 -22.36 -0.39
CA THR A 197 -12.35 -23.37 0.68
C THR A 197 -13.06 -22.94 1.96
N LEU A 198 -13.76 -21.78 1.94
CA LEU A 198 -14.42 -21.23 3.13
C LEU A 198 -15.49 -22.17 3.70
N ALA A 199 -16.15 -22.98 2.88
CA ALA A 199 -17.32 -23.73 3.32
C ALA A 199 -17.15 -25.23 3.51
N GLN A 200 -15.97 -25.79 3.24
CA GLN A 200 -15.73 -27.23 3.38
C GLN A 200 -15.41 -27.55 4.85
N PRO A 201 -16.36 -28.09 5.62
CA PRO A 201 -16.17 -28.41 7.04
C PRO A 201 -15.58 -29.81 7.22
N ASP A 202 -15.78 -30.67 6.22
CA ASP A 202 -15.37 -32.08 6.16
C ASP A 202 -14.00 -32.27 5.48
N ASP A 203 -13.32 -31.18 5.12
CA ASP A 203 -11.96 -31.29 4.65
C ASP A 203 -11.07 -31.85 5.79
N PRO A 204 -10.11 -32.74 5.46
CA PRO A 204 -9.14 -33.20 6.43
C PRO A 204 -8.47 -32.02 7.14
N PRO A 205 -7.98 -32.21 8.39
CA PRO A 205 -7.31 -31.16 9.13
C PRO A 205 -6.28 -30.46 8.25
N ARG A 206 -6.55 -29.18 7.97
CA ARG A 206 -5.77 -28.40 7.02
C ARG A 206 -4.47 -27.96 7.67
N ASP A 207 -3.42 -27.88 6.85
CA ASP A 207 -2.10 -27.42 7.27
C ASP A 207 -2.07 -25.93 7.70
N ASP A 208 -3.19 -25.18 7.54
CA ASP A 208 -3.34 -23.76 7.90
C ASP A 208 -3.93 -23.52 9.30
N ARG A 209 -3.99 -24.56 10.16
CA ARG A 209 -4.43 -24.43 11.56
C ARG A 209 -3.40 -23.64 12.39
N PHE A 210 -3.88 -22.74 13.24
CA PHE A 210 -2.98 -22.07 14.19
C PHE A 210 -2.51 -23.06 15.27
N PRO A 211 -1.20 -23.05 15.63
CA PRO A 211 -0.69 -23.88 16.72
C PRO A 211 -1.29 -23.52 18.09
N ASP A 212 -1.67 -22.26 18.30
CA ASP A 212 -2.36 -21.80 19.51
C ASP A 212 -3.87 -21.95 19.34
N ASP A 213 -4.51 -22.67 20.26
CA ASP A 213 -5.95 -22.96 20.19
C ASP A 213 -6.81 -21.69 20.27
N ALA A 214 -6.41 -20.65 21.01
CA ALA A 214 -7.20 -19.42 21.09
C ALA A 214 -7.20 -18.65 19.76
N LEU A 215 -6.04 -18.60 19.08
CA LEU A 215 -5.95 -18.05 17.72
C LEU A 215 -6.81 -18.85 16.74
N GLU A 216 -6.79 -20.19 16.84
CA GLU A 216 -7.61 -21.05 16.01
C GLU A 216 -9.12 -20.81 16.24
N ARG A 217 -9.55 -20.66 17.49
CA ARG A 217 -10.95 -20.35 17.81
C ARG A 217 -11.40 -18.99 17.28
N LEU A 218 -10.57 -17.96 17.37
CA LEU A 218 -10.87 -16.65 16.78
C LEU A 218 -11.06 -16.75 15.26
N ALA A 219 -10.17 -17.48 14.60
CA ALA A 219 -10.25 -17.68 13.17
C ALA A 219 -11.52 -18.45 12.77
N GLN A 220 -11.88 -19.51 13.50
CA GLN A 220 -13.12 -20.25 13.30
C GLN A 220 -14.36 -19.35 13.45
N ILE A 221 -14.40 -18.52 14.50
CA ILE A 221 -15.54 -17.61 14.71
C ILE A 221 -15.65 -16.58 13.59
N ALA A 222 -14.55 -15.98 13.17
CA ALA A 222 -14.54 -15.03 12.07
C ALA A 222 -15.04 -15.69 10.77
N GLU A 223 -14.57 -16.89 10.46
CA GLU A 223 -15.03 -17.67 9.31
C GLU A 223 -16.51 -18.01 9.37
N GLU A 224 -17.01 -18.53 10.49
CA GLU A 224 -18.42 -18.88 10.65
C GLU A 224 -19.33 -17.65 10.45
N ARG A 225 -18.98 -16.51 11.07
CA ARG A 225 -19.73 -15.26 10.91
C ARG A 225 -19.77 -14.82 9.44
N TRP A 226 -18.67 -14.92 8.72
CA TRP A 226 -18.64 -14.60 7.28
C TRP A 226 -19.41 -15.62 6.43
N ARG A 227 -19.35 -16.92 6.74
CA ARG A 227 -20.15 -17.95 6.05
C ARG A 227 -21.64 -17.67 6.18
N VAL A 228 -22.12 -17.44 7.40
CA VAL A 228 -23.54 -17.13 7.66
C VAL A 228 -23.93 -15.82 6.99
N ALA A 229 -23.14 -14.75 7.14
CA ALA A 229 -23.44 -13.45 6.55
C ALA A 229 -23.59 -13.53 5.02
N LEU A 230 -22.66 -14.24 4.36
CA LEU A 230 -22.68 -14.43 2.92
C LEU A 230 -23.80 -15.38 2.46
N ALA A 231 -24.12 -16.41 3.24
CA ALA A 231 -25.23 -17.31 2.95
C ALA A 231 -26.60 -16.60 3.05
N VAL A 232 -26.78 -15.76 4.06
CA VAL A 232 -27.97 -14.91 4.19
C VAL A 232 -28.09 -13.98 2.98
N LEU A 233 -26.99 -13.34 2.56
CA LEU A 233 -26.98 -12.49 1.38
C LEU A 233 -27.34 -13.27 0.10
N HIS A 234 -26.79 -14.48 -0.08
CA HIS A 234 -27.10 -15.33 -1.22
C HIS A 234 -28.58 -15.72 -1.26
N ALA A 235 -29.16 -16.08 -0.10
CA ALA A 235 -30.58 -16.40 0.00
C ALA A 235 -31.47 -15.18 -0.32
N ASP A 236 -31.07 -13.98 0.08
CA ASP A 236 -31.80 -12.74 -0.20
C ASP A 236 -31.65 -12.28 -1.67
N ASP A 237 -30.45 -12.37 -2.24
CA ASP A 237 -30.10 -11.92 -3.59
C ASP A 237 -28.78 -12.56 -4.09
N PRO A 238 -28.85 -13.65 -4.88
CA PRO A 238 -27.67 -14.34 -5.42
C PRO A 238 -26.77 -13.43 -6.28
N THR A 239 -27.37 -12.48 -7.00
CA THR A 239 -26.61 -11.57 -7.88
C THR A 239 -25.81 -10.58 -7.05
N LEU A 240 -26.39 -10.05 -5.98
CA LEU A 240 -25.70 -9.16 -5.05
C LEU A 240 -24.61 -9.90 -4.26
N PHE A 241 -24.88 -11.14 -3.84
CA PHE A 241 -23.86 -12.02 -3.27
C PHE A 241 -22.66 -12.17 -4.21
N ASP A 242 -22.87 -12.47 -5.49
CA ASP A 242 -21.78 -12.63 -6.46
C ASP A 242 -20.95 -11.34 -6.62
N ARG A 243 -21.61 -10.17 -6.58
CA ARG A 243 -20.91 -8.88 -6.61
C ARG A 243 -20.05 -8.67 -5.36
N VAL A 244 -20.58 -8.97 -4.17
CA VAL A 244 -19.83 -8.85 -2.91
C VAL A 244 -18.67 -9.82 -2.88
N ARG A 245 -18.90 -11.10 -3.20
CA ARG A 245 -17.86 -12.13 -3.26
C ARG A 245 -16.74 -11.73 -4.22
N ALA A 246 -17.09 -11.36 -5.46
CA ALA A 246 -16.11 -10.91 -6.45
C ALA A 246 -15.30 -9.71 -5.97
N ARG A 247 -15.91 -8.78 -5.21
CA ARG A 247 -15.22 -7.61 -4.66
C ARG A 247 -14.30 -7.97 -3.50
N LEU A 248 -14.73 -8.83 -2.58
CA LEU A 248 -13.94 -9.29 -1.43
C LEU A 248 -12.72 -10.12 -1.84
N THR A 249 -12.78 -10.76 -3.01
CA THR A 249 -11.70 -11.60 -3.56
C THR A 249 -11.14 -11.06 -4.87
N LEU A 250 -11.26 -9.75 -5.14
CA LEU A 250 -10.84 -9.16 -6.41
C LEU A 250 -9.33 -9.34 -6.61
N MET A 251 -8.94 -9.93 -7.73
CA MET A 251 -7.57 -9.96 -8.22
C MET A 251 -7.52 -9.09 -9.47
N ILE A 252 -6.49 -8.25 -9.60
CA ILE A 252 -6.26 -7.45 -10.80
C ILE A 252 -5.07 -8.01 -11.59
N ASN A 253 -5.20 -8.06 -12.92
CA ASN A 253 -4.09 -8.34 -13.81
C ASN A 253 -3.19 -7.10 -13.92
N VAL A 254 -1.93 -7.27 -13.53
CA VAL A 254 -0.95 -6.17 -13.46
C VAL A 254 0.05 -6.18 -14.63
N GLY A 255 -0.16 -7.06 -15.62
CA GLY A 255 0.73 -7.29 -16.75
C GLY A 255 1.53 -8.57 -16.61
N ASP A 256 2.10 -9.06 -17.71
CA ASP A 256 2.99 -10.24 -17.77
C ASP A 256 2.42 -11.52 -17.13
N GLY A 257 1.09 -11.65 -17.13
CA GLY A 257 0.38 -12.78 -16.51
C GLY A 257 0.35 -12.76 -14.98
N ARG A 258 0.83 -11.69 -14.34
CA ARG A 258 0.84 -11.52 -12.89
C ARG A 258 -0.49 -10.99 -12.38
N LEU A 259 -0.85 -11.41 -11.17
CA LEU A 259 -2.01 -10.90 -10.46
C LEU A 259 -1.65 -10.25 -9.13
N ALA A 260 -2.42 -9.24 -8.75
CA ALA A 260 -2.34 -8.65 -7.42
C ALA A 260 -3.73 -8.58 -6.77
N PRO A 261 -3.85 -8.84 -5.44
CA PRO A 261 -5.11 -8.67 -4.75
C PRO A 261 -5.47 -7.18 -4.65
N ALA A 262 -6.71 -6.83 -4.98
CA ALA A 262 -7.26 -5.47 -4.84
C ALA A 262 -8.45 -5.45 -3.85
N TRP A 263 -8.23 -6.08 -2.70
CA TRP A 263 -9.25 -6.33 -1.68
C TRP A 263 -9.55 -5.09 -0.85
N PRO A 264 -10.77 -4.96 -0.29
CA PRO A 264 -11.05 -3.94 0.73
C PRO A 264 -10.18 -4.16 1.98
N VAL A 265 -9.41 -3.15 2.38
CA VAL A 265 -8.47 -3.23 3.51
C VAL A 265 -8.97 -2.58 4.81
N LEU A 266 -10.00 -1.75 4.74
CA LEU A 266 -10.56 -1.06 5.91
C LEU A 266 -11.38 -2.03 6.75
N GLN A 267 -10.81 -2.50 7.87
CA GLN A 267 -11.44 -3.48 8.75
C GLN A 267 -12.79 -2.98 9.29
N ALA A 268 -12.89 -1.70 9.64
CA ALA A 268 -14.13 -1.11 10.16
C ALA A 268 -15.29 -1.21 9.15
N ASP A 269 -15.04 -1.04 7.85
CA ASP A 269 -16.07 -1.16 6.81
C ASP A 269 -16.53 -2.61 6.62
N LEU A 270 -15.63 -3.57 6.81
CA LEU A 270 -15.93 -4.99 6.73
C LEU A 270 -16.69 -5.48 7.95
N ASP A 271 -16.33 -5.01 9.14
CA ASP A 271 -17.05 -5.30 10.38
C ASP A 271 -18.47 -4.72 10.32
N ALA A 272 -18.62 -3.49 9.78
CA ALA A 272 -19.92 -2.88 9.56
C ALA A 272 -20.77 -3.67 8.54
N LEU A 273 -20.19 -4.08 7.40
CA LEU A 273 -20.87 -4.93 6.43
C LEU A 273 -21.33 -6.25 7.05
N GLN A 274 -20.46 -6.91 7.80
CA GLN A 274 -20.79 -8.18 8.47
C GLN A 274 -21.91 -7.98 9.49
N ALA A 275 -21.84 -6.94 10.33
CA ALA A 275 -22.88 -6.63 11.30
C ALA A 275 -24.23 -6.32 10.65
N ASP A 276 -24.22 -5.62 9.50
CA ASP A 276 -25.41 -5.31 8.70
C ASP A 276 -26.07 -6.56 8.12
N LEU A 277 -25.26 -7.53 7.67
CA LEU A 277 -25.73 -8.80 7.13
C LEU A 277 -26.29 -9.73 8.23
N LEU A 278 -25.70 -9.68 9.42
CA LEU A 278 -26.09 -10.51 10.56
C LEU A 278 -27.17 -9.88 11.47
N ASP A 279 -27.65 -8.68 11.14
CA ASP A 279 -28.69 -7.98 11.89
C ASP A 279 -30.05 -8.74 11.82
N PRO A 280 -30.51 -9.37 12.92
CA PRO A 280 -31.74 -10.17 12.93
C PRO A 280 -32.99 -9.29 12.78
N THR A 281 -32.88 -7.99 13.03
CA THR A 281 -33.98 -7.03 12.84
C THR A 281 -34.07 -6.51 11.41
N SER A 282 -33.05 -6.76 10.60
CA SER A 282 -33.02 -6.29 9.22
C SER A 282 -33.80 -7.25 8.33
N ASN A 283 -34.79 -6.74 7.60
CA ASN A 283 -35.45 -7.51 6.55
C ASN A 283 -34.56 -7.60 5.29
N PRO A 284 -34.87 -8.51 4.33
CA PRO A 284 -34.07 -8.69 3.11
C PRO A 284 -33.89 -7.42 2.29
N GLN A 285 -34.92 -6.57 2.17
CA GLN A 285 -34.82 -5.32 1.41
C GLN A 285 -33.84 -4.33 2.05
N ARG A 286 -33.86 -4.20 3.38
CA ARG A 286 -32.95 -3.34 4.12
C ARG A 286 -31.51 -3.86 4.04
N ARG A 287 -31.29 -5.18 4.15
CA ARG A 287 -29.96 -5.78 3.97
C ARG A 287 -29.41 -5.51 2.58
N ARG A 288 -30.18 -5.78 1.52
CA ARG A 288 -29.79 -5.47 0.13
C ARG A 288 -29.42 -3.99 -0.03
N GLY A 289 -30.23 -3.07 0.49
CA GLY A 289 -29.95 -1.63 0.43
C GLY A 289 -28.69 -1.20 1.19
N ARG A 290 -28.33 -1.87 2.31
CA ARG A 290 -27.05 -1.61 3.02
C ARG A 290 -25.86 -2.14 2.21
N VAL A 291 -25.96 -3.36 1.69
CA VAL A 291 -24.91 -3.99 0.87
C VAL A 291 -24.67 -3.24 -0.43
N SER A 292 -25.72 -2.81 -1.13
CA SER A 292 -25.58 -2.00 -2.35
C SER A 292 -24.87 -0.68 -2.05
N ARG A 293 -25.26 0.03 -0.98
CA ARG A 293 -24.56 1.26 -0.57
C ARG A 293 -23.10 1.03 -0.20
N TRP A 294 -22.79 -0.11 0.44
CA TRP A 294 -21.40 -0.48 0.70
C TRP A 294 -20.62 -0.69 -0.60
N LEU A 295 -21.16 -1.43 -1.57
CA LEU A 295 -20.53 -1.61 -2.89
C LEU A 295 -20.35 -0.28 -3.63
N ASP A 296 -21.37 0.59 -3.61
CA ASP A 296 -21.35 1.88 -4.30
C ASP A 296 -20.36 2.88 -3.66
N ALA A 297 -20.04 2.69 -2.38
CA ALA A 297 -19.04 3.48 -1.66
C ALA A 297 -17.60 3.04 -1.94
N LEU A 298 -17.39 1.82 -2.46
CA LEU A 298 -16.06 1.33 -2.79
C LEU A 298 -15.57 1.98 -4.10
N PRO A 299 -14.27 2.27 -4.23
CA PRO A 299 -13.72 2.76 -5.49
C PRO A 299 -13.90 1.69 -6.57
N VAL A 300 -14.43 2.11 -7.73
CA VAL A 300 -14.55 1.26 -8.93
C VAL A 300 -13.30 1.29 -9.80
N ALA A 301 -12.39 2.23 -9.54
CA ALA A 301 -11.11 2.36 -10.21
C ALA A 301 -10.09 3.10 -9.32
N VAL A 302 -8.81 3.02 -9.70
CA VAL A 302 -7.70 3.77 -9.11
C VAL A 302 -6.75 4.17 -10.24
N ALA A 303 -6.14 5.35 -10.18
CA ALA A 303 -5.12 5.77 -11.14
C ALA A 303 -3.95 6.47 -10.44
N TRP A 304 -2.75 6.34 -11.00
CA TRP A 304 -1.54 6.98 -10.47
C TRP A 304 -0.53 7.27 -11.60
N VAL A 305 0.34 8.25 -11.37
CA VAL A 305 1.46 8.54 -12.26
C VAL A 305 2.57 7.52 -11.99
N ALA A 306 2.86 6.68 -12.98
CA ALA A 306 3.92 5.66 -12.88
C ALA A 306 5.27 6.18 -13.38
N SER A 307 5.28 7.14 -14.31
CA SER A 307 6.50 7.76 -14.83
C SER A 307 6.20 9.17 -15.28
N ASP A 308 7.05 10.12 -14.92
CA ASP A 308 6.95 11.51 -15.36
C ASP A 308 7.61 11.75 -16.74
N ALA A 309 8.37 10.76 -17.22
CA ALA A 309 9.21 10.87 -18.39
C ALA A 309 9.36 9.54 -19.14
N VAL A 310 8.31 9.13 -19.83
CA VAL A 310 8.25 7.83 -20.52
C VAL A 310 9.12 7.81 -21.76
N SER A 311 9.02 8.88 -22.56
CA SER A 311 9.69 9.03 -23.84
C SER A 311 9.66 10.50 -24.24
N LEU A 312 10.64 10.89 -25.06
CA LEU A 312 10.61 12.12 -25.83
C LEU A 312 10.18 11.73 -27.24
N SER A 313 9.05 12.26 -27.72
CA SER A 313 8.64 12.02 -29.12
C SER A 313 9.75 12.50 -30.06
N ALA A 314 10.17 11.64 -30.98
CA ALA A 314 11.21 11.95 -31.96
C ALA A 314 10.86 13.15 -32.85
N ALA A 315 9.56 13.45 -33.02
CA ALA A 315 9.08 14.55 -33.86
C ALA A 315 9.14 15.90 -33.14
N ASN A 316 8.72 15.96 -31.86
CA ASN A 316 8.42 17.23 -31.19
C ASN A 316 9.15 17.43 -29.84
N ALA A 317 9.94 16.45 -29.38
CA ALA A 317 10.58 16.45 -28.06
C ALA A 317 9.62 16.73 -26.87
N ALA A 318 8.30 16.62 -27.08
CA ALA A 318 7.31 16.85 -26.05
C ALA A 318 7.39 15.72 -25.00
N PRO A 319 7.45 16.05 -23.70
CA PRO A 319 7.51 15.05 -22.65
C PRO A 319 6.15 14.34 -22.51
N PHE A 320 6.21 13.03 -22.32
CA PHE A 320 5.05 12.21 -21.98
C PHE A 320 5.15 11.72 -20.53
N THR A 321 4.03 11.81 -19.83
CA THR A 321 3.83 11.15 -18.52
C THR A 321 3.03 9.87 -18.73
N ARG A 322 3.40 8.77 -18.06
CA ARG A 322 2.60 7.54 -18.04
C ARG A 322 1.74 7.49 -16.80
N VAL A 323 0.44 7.44 -17.02
CA VAL A 323 -0.55 7.15 -15.99
C VAL A 323 -0.97 5.70 -16.12
N LEU A 324 -0.95 4.98 -15.01
CA LEU A 324 -1.57 3.66 -14.92
C LEU A 324 -2.97 3.82 -14.31
N ALA A 325 -3.93 3.12 -14.88
CA ALA A 325 -5.31 3.08 -14.42
C ALA A 325 -5.74 1.63 -14.19
N ALA A 326 -6.18 1.32 -12.97
CA ALA A 326 -6.72 0.03 -12.59
C ALA A 326 -8.25 0.08 -12.56
N ASN A 327 -8.89 -0.88 -13.22
CA ASN A 327 -10.34 -1.06 -13.20
C ASN A 327 -10.70 -2.15 -12.17
N LEU A 328 -11.43 -1.75 -11.13
CA LEU A 328 -11.84 -2.64 -10.03
C LEU A 328 -13.27 -3.19 -10.23
N SER A 329 -13.87 -2.93 -11.39
CA SER A 329 -15.21 -3.40 -11.75
C SER A 329 -15.16 -4.69 -12.59
N ARG A 330 -16.35 -5.26 -12.82
CA ARG A 330 -16.54 -6.50 -13.61
C ARG A 330 -16.74 -6.24 -15.11
N ALA A 331 -16.79 -4.97 -15.52
CA ALA A 331 -16.99 -4.58 -16.90
C ALA A 331 -15.80 -3.74 -17.34
N ASP A 332 -15.50 -3.76 -18.64
CA ASP A 332 -14.48 -2.88 -19.19
C ASP A 332 -14.97 -1.44 -19.10
N LEU A 333 -14.08 -0.55 -18.67
CA LEU A 333 -14.40 0.86 -18.49
C LEU A 333 -13.57 1.71 -19.46
N PRO A 334 -14.17 2.75 -20.05
CA PRO A 334 -13.38 3.78 -20.72
C PRO A 334 -12.58 4.55 -19.67
N ALA A 335 -11.35 4.89 -20.00
CA ALA A 335 -10.52 5.78 -19.22
C ALA A 335 -10.07 6.96 -20.07
N SER A 336 -9.91 8.11 -19.43
CA SER A 336 -9.36 9.29 -20.07
C SER A 336 -8.51 10.05 -19.07
N VAL A 337 -7.36 10.54 -19.54
CA VAL A 337 -6.45 11.36 -18.74
C VAL A 337 -6.02 12.54 -19.58
N GLN A 338 -6.15 13.75 -19.02
CA GLN A 338 -5.72 14.97 -19.68
C GLN A 338 -5.14 15.97 -18.68
N PRO A 339 -4.18 16.82 -19.10
CA PRO A 339 -3.80 17.99 -18.32
C PRO A 339 -4.99 18.94 -18.13
N LEU A 340 -5.17 19.51 -16.94
CA LEU A 340 -6.28 20.46 -16.69
C LEU A 340 -6.19 21.74 -17.53
N SER A 341 -5.00 22.08 -18.01
CA SER A 341 -4.76 23.22 -18.89
C SER A 341 -4.86 22.89 -20.38
N ALA A 342 -5.05 21.62 -20.75
CA ALA A 342 -5.09 21.21 -22.14
C ALA A 342 -6.45 21.55 -22.77
N PHE A 343 -6.40 22.08 -24.00
CA PHE A 343 -7.58 22.27 -24.86
C PHE A 343 -7.78 21.11 -25.84
N GLU A 344 -6.80 20.21 -25.95
CA GLU A 344 -6.89 19.03 -26.80
C GLU A 344 -7.83 17.98 -26.19
N PRO A 345 -8.54 17.20 -27.03
CA PRO A 345 -9.40 16.14 -26.55
C PRO A 345 -8.60 15.11 -25.75
N PRO A 346 -9.15 14.57 -24.65
CA PRO A 346 -8.43 13.63 -23.81
C PRO A 346 -8.12 12.35 -24.58
N GLN A 347 -6.96 11.76 -24.32
CA GLN A 347 -6.66 10.43 -24.83
C GLN A 347 -7.59 9.42 -24.16
N LEU A 348 -8.39 8.74 -24.98
CA LEU A 348 -9.29 7.68 -24.54
C LEU A 348 -8.59 6.33 -24.61
N ALA A 349 -8.65 5.59 -23.51
CA ALA A 349 -8.19 4.21 -23.41
C ALA A 349 -9.34 3.33 -22.92
N ARG A 350 -9.24 2.02 -23.16
CA ARG A 350 -10.12 1.02 -22.53
C ARG A 350 -9.33 0.32 -21.45
N VAL A 351 -9.87 0.26 -20.24
CA VAL A 351 -9.29 -0.49 -19.12
C VAL A 351 -10.10 -1.77 -18.95
N PRO A 352 -9.53 -2.95 -19.25
CA PRO A 352 -10.24 -4.21 -19.09
C PRO A 352 -10.71 -4.42 -17.66
N ALA A 353 -11.80 -5.16 -17.47
CA ALA A 353 -12.29 -5.55 -16.15
C ALA A 353 -11.16 -6.23 -15.35
N ALA A 354 -11.01 -5.84 -14.08
CA ALA A 354 -9.99 -6.40 -13.19
C ALA A 354 -8.57 -6.38 -13.78
N ALA A 355 -8.18 -5.28 -14.44
CA ALA A 355 -6.86 -5.12 -15.03
C ALA A 355 -6.33 -3.69 -14.91
N ILE A 356 -5.04 -3.52 -15.18
CA ILE A 356 -4.38 -2.23 -15.34
C ILE A 356 -4.20 -1.92 -16.83
N ALA A 357 -4.39 -0.66 -17.20
CA ALA A 357 -3.99 -0.12 -18.51
C ALA A 357 -3.03 1.06 -18.32
N ALA A 358 -2.09 1.20 -19.25
CA ALA A 358 -1.21 2.36 -19.34
C ALA A 358 -1.78 3.39 -20.32
N ILE A 359 -1.71 4.66 -19.93
CA ILE A 359 -2.15 5.81 -20.71
C ILE A 359 -0.99 6.80 -20.73
N ASP A 360 -0.39 6.97 -21.91
CA ASP A 360 0.70 7.93 -22.11
C ASP A 360 0.07 9.30 -22.41
N VAL A 361 0.28 10.27 -21.54
CA VAL A 361 -0.35 11.59 -21.59
C VAL A 361 0.67 12.60 -22.13
N PRO A 362 0.43 13.21 -23.30
CA PRO A 362 1.26 14.32 -23.77
C PRO A 362 1.08 15.51 -22.83
N LEU A 363 2.19 16.11 -22.43
CA LEU A 363 2.15 17.35 -21.66
C LEU A 363 2.27 18.56 -22.62
N PRO A 364 1.52 19.64 -22.37
CA PRO A 364 1.67 20.86 -23.16
C PRO A 364 3.12 21.37 -23.02
N PRO A 365 3.66 22.01 -24.06
CA PRO A 365 4.97 22.64 -23.97
C PRO A 365 4.94 23.73 -22.88
N LEU A 366 6.06 23.91 -22.19
CA LEU A 366 6.25 25.05 -21.32
C LEU A 366 6.51 26.29 -22.17
N ASP A 367 5.68 27.33 -22.04
CA ASP A 367 5.87 28.60 -22.76
C ASP A 367 7.20 29.28 -22.40
N GLU A 368 7.66 29.11 -21.15
CA GLU A 368 8.93 29.66 -20.67
C GLU A 368 9.69 28.68 -19.76
N PRO A 369 11.03 28.61 -19.90
CA PRO A 369 11.87 27.85 -18.98
C PRO A 369 11.75 28.41 -17.56
N SER A 370 11.47 27.53 -16.62
CA SER A 370 11.31 27.86 -15.19
C SER A 370 12.57 27.43 -14.43
N PRO A 371 13.07 28.20 -13.46
CA PRO A 371 14.15 27.76 -12.59
C PRO A 371 13.71 26.75 -11.53
N ALA A 372 12.40 26.57 -11.33
CA ALA A 372 11.84 25.60 -10.38
C ALA A 372 11.12 24.46 -11.09
N ALA A 373 11.22 23.25 -10.52
CA ALA A 373 10.43 22.09 -10.93
C ALA A 373 8.94 22.44 -10.87
N ARG A 374 8.26 22.33 -12.00
CA ARG A 374 6.82 22.60 -12.10
C ARG A 374 6.05 21.30 -12.01
N THR A 375 4.90 21.35 -11.35
CA THR A 375 3.93 20.26 -11.37
C THR A 375 2.73 20.65 -12.22
N ILE A 376 2.15 19.68 -12.93
CA ILE A 376 0.90 19.84 -13.66
C ILE A 376 -0.15 18.91 -13.08
N ALA A 377 -1.36 19.44 -12.91
CA ALA A 377 -2.50 18.67 -12.48
C ALA A 377 -3.14 17.97 -13.70
N LEU A 378 -3.35 16.67 -13.58
CA LEU A 378 -4.03 15.84 -14.57
C LEU A 378 -5.42 15.50 -14.05
N ASP A 379 -6.45 15.61 -14.88
CA ASP A 379 -7.77 15.05 -14.63
C ASP A 379 -7.80 13.62 -15.18
N ALA A 380 -7.93 12.65 -14.30
CA ALA A 380 -8.03 11.24 -14.65
C ALA A 380 -9.45 10.74 -14.38
N SER A 381 -10.00 10.00 -15.33
CA SER A 381 -11.32 9.37 -15.22
C SER A 381 -11.27 7.93 -15.69
N VAL A 382 -12.02 7.06 -15.01
CA VAL A 382 -12.20 5.64 -15.38
C VAL A 382 -13.67 5.29 -15.13
N GLY A 383 -14.47 5.23 -16.18
CA GLY A 383 -15.93 5.17 -16.08
C GLY A 383 -16.47 6.35 -15.25
N PRO A 384 -17.25 6.10 -14.17
CA PRO A 384 -17.76 7.16 -13.30
C PRO A 384 -16.73 7.68 -12.28
N TRP A 385 -15.62 6.98 -12.07
CA TRP A 385 -14.58 7.38 -11.12
C TRP A 385 -13.72 8.51 -11.71
N ARG A 386 -13.35 9.47 -10.87
CA ARG A 386 -12.49 10.60 -11.22
C ARG A 386 -11.51 10.91 -10.10
N ALA A 387 -10.30 11.35 -10.48
CA ALA A 387 -9.31 11.88 -9.55
C ALA A 387 -8.41 12.92 -10.22
N ARG A 388 -7.84 13.79 -9.40
CA ARG A 388 -6.77 14.70 -9.82
C ARG A 388 -5.43 14.08 -9.46
N LEU A 389 -4.56 13.94 -10.45
CA LEU A 389 -3.19 13.45 -10.28
C LEU A 389 -2.21 14.61 -10.43
N SER A 390 -1.01 14.48 -9.87
CA SER A 390 0.07 15.46 -10.01
C SER A 390 1.27 14.84 -10.70
N ALA A 391 1.66 15.39 -11.85
CA ALA A 391 2.80 14.99 -12.67
C ALA A 391 3.86 16.10 -12.72
N ALA A 392 5.12 15.77 -13.05
CA ALA A 392 6.10 16.80 -13.38
C ALA A 392 5.72 17.45 -14.73
N HIS A 393 5.71 18.79 -14.77
CA HIS A 393 5.37 19.56 -15.96
C HIS A 393 6.63 19.85 -16.80
N GLY A 394 7.32 18.79 -17.23
CA GLY A 394 8.57 18.88 -18.00
C GLY A 394 9.84 18.62 -17.18
N PRO A 395 11.02 18.87 -17.77
CA PRO A 395 12.31 18.59 -17.15
C PRO A 395 12.55 19.41 -15.88
N ILE A 396 13.19 18.79 -14.89
CA ILE A 396 13.69 19.47 -13.70
C ILE A 396 14.93 20.27 -14.11
N PRO A 397 14.93 21.61 -13.99
CA PRO A 397 16.09 22.42 -14.32
C PRO A 397 17.22 22.13 -13.34
N ALA A 398 18.43 21.90 -13.85
CA ALA A 398 19.60 21.82 -13.00
C ALA A 398 20.03 23.21 -12.51
N SER A 399 20.37 23.33 -11.22
CA SER A 399 20.90 24.54 -10.60
C SER A 399 22.19 24.23 -9.84
N PRO A 400 23.17 25.15 -9.70
CA PRO A 400 24.34 24.88 -8.86
C PRO A 400 23.96 24.51 -7.41
N PRO A 401 24.60 23.48 -6.79
CA PRO A 401 25.65 22.65 -7.37
C PRO A 401 25.13 21.56 -8.33
N GLY A 402 23.88 21.13 -8.19
CA GLY A 402 23.27 20.09 -9.01
C GLY A 402 21.77 19.92 -8.74
N VAL A 403 21.22 18.76 -9.09
CA VAL A 403 19.81 18.40 -8.78
C VAL A 403 19.76 17.36 -7.68
N HIS A 404 19.03 17.68 -6.60
CA HIS A 404 18.75 16.74 -5.53
C HIS A 404 17.57 15.82 -5.93
N LEU A 405 17.78 14.50 -5.91
CA LEU A 405 16.76 13.51 -6.29
C LEU A 405 15.91 13.12 -5.08
N ALA A 406 14.90 13.92 -4.78
CA ALA A 406 13.99 13.72 -3.65
C ALA A 406 12.56 14.23 -3.97
N PRO A 407 11.54 13.74 -3.26
CA PRO A 407 11.57 12.70 -2.22
C PRO A 407 11.69 11.29 -2.81
N ILE A 408 12.36 10.37 -2.09
CA ILE A 408 12.19 8.93 -2.34
C ILE A 408 10.92 8.45 -1.63
N LEU A 409 10.12 7.64 -2.32
CA LEU A 409 8.80 7.20 -1.89
C LEU A 409 8.81 5.70 -1.64
N ARG A 410 8.18 5.24 -0.57
CA ARG A 410 8.02 3.79 -0.35
C ARG A 410 7.19 3.17 -1.46
N ASP A 411 7.48 1.91 -1.78
CA ASP A 411 6.62 1.10 -2.63
C ASP A 411 5.14 1.18 -2.23
N TRP A 412 4.27 1.04 -3.21
CA TRP A 412 2.84 0.94 -2.98
C TRP A 412 2.51 -0.31 -2.16
N SER A 413 1.84 -0.11 -1.02
CA SER A 413 0.98 -1.12 -0.40
C SER A 413 -0.45 -1.00 -0.94
N LEU A 414 -1.26 -2.05 -0.80
CA LEU A 414 -2.68 -2.06 -1.14
C LEU A 414 -3.43 -0.91 -0.45
N THR A 415 -3.06 -0.59 0.80
CA THR A 415 -3.67 0.52 1.55
C THR A 415 -3.30 1.88 0.97
N THR A 416 -2.01 2.16 0.75
CA THR A 416 -1.55 3.43 0.18
C THR A 416 -2.04 3.60 -1.26
N TRP A 417 -2.06 2.51 -2.04
CA TRP A 417 -2.48 2.52 -3.43
C TRP A 417 -3.98 2.75 -3.59
N SER A 418 -4.82 2.05 -2.81
CA SER A 418 -6.27 2.25 -2.85
C SER A 418 -6.68 3.67 -2.45
N ASN A 419 -5.86 4.33 -1.63
CA ASN A 419 -6.02 5.73 -1.24
C ASN A 419 -5.27 6.73 -2.16
N ALA A 420 -4.54 6.25 -3.17
CA ALA A 420 -3.70 7.04 -4.07
C ALA A 420 -2.70 7.97 -3.36
N GLN A 421 -2.20 7.56 -2.19
CA GLN A 421 -1.26 8.33 -1.37
C GLN A 421 -0.08 7.44 -0.95
N PRO A 422 1.12 7.64 -1.53
CA PRO A 422 2.28 6.84 -1.15
C PRO A 422 2.68 7.19 0.29
N ALA A 423 3.18 6.20 1.04
CA ALA A 423 3.62 6.43 2.41
C ALA A 423 4.86 7.34 2.42
N PRO A 424 4.95 8.29 3.37
CA PRO A 424 6.17 9.04 3.59
C PRO A 424 7.29 8.10 4.08
N LEU A 425 8.51 8.62 4.01
CA LEU A 425 9.69 7.93 4.49
C LEU A 425 9.86 8.14 6.00
N ASP A 426 9.95 7.05 6.77
CA ASP A 426 10.20 7.08 8.23
C ASP A 426 11.69 6.88 8.59
N ILE A 427 12.58 6.97 7.60
CA ILE A 427 14.03 6.76 7.74
C ILE A 427 14.79 7.93 7.12
N ASP A 428 16.06 8.11 7.50
CA ASP A 428 16.96 9.05 6.82
C ASP A 428 17.42 8.45 5.48
N PRO A 429 16.96 8.96 4.32
CA PRO A 429 17.29 8.39 3.02
C PRO A 429 18.76 8.64 2.64
N PRO A 430 19.30 7.87 1.69
CA PRO A 430 20.51 8.31 1.01
C PRO A 430 20.27 9.68 0.35
N PHE A 431 21.26 10.57 0.46
CA PHE A 431 21.28 11.81 -0.28
C PHE A 431 21.85 11.55 -1.68
N ILE A 432 21.12 11.94 -2.72
CA ILE A 432 21.51 11.71 -4.11
C ILE A 432 21.50 13.05 -4.85
N LEU A 433 22.67 13.46 -5.30
CA LEU A 433 22.88 14.73 -6.01
C LEU A 433 23.46 14.46 -7.40
N PHE A 434 22.75 14.89 -8.43
CA PHE A 434 23.24 14.94 -9.81
C PHE A 434 24.08 16.21 -9.99
N LEU A 435 25.40 16.09 -9.84
CA LEU A 435 26.36 17.18 -9.71
C LEU A 435 27.05 17.47 -11.05
N ARG A 436 27.29 18.74 -11.37
CA ARG A 436 28.21 19.10 -12.46
C ARG A 436 29.61 19.34 -11.88
N GLU A 437 30.59 18.62 -12.40
CA GLU A 437 31.98 18.76 -12.00
C GLU A 437 32.63 19.97 -12.70
N PRO A 438 33.49 20.72 -11.99
CA PRO A 438 34.40 21.64 -12.65
C PRO A 438 35.32 20.81 -13.56
N SER A 439 35.24 21.03 -14.88
CA SER A 439 36.20 20.43 -15.81
C SER A 439 37.39 21.37 -15.97
N ASP A 440 38.61 20.90 -15.68
CA ASP A 440 39.86 21.63 -15.97
C ASP A 440 40.03 21.94 -17.47
N ARG A 441 39.25 21.27 -18.32
CA ARG A 441 39.15 21.59 -19.74
C ARG A 441 38.19 22.77 -19.91
N PRO A 442 38.66 23.93 -20.42
CA PRO A 442 37.80 25.08 -20.65
C PRO A 442 36.68 24.68 -21.61
N HIS A 443 35.46 24.65 -21.08
CA HIS A 443 34.19 24.43 -21.78
C HIS A 443 34.23 23.27 -22.79
N THR A 444 34.04 22.04 -22.32
CA THR A 444 33.45 21.02 -23.20
C THR A 444 32.18 21.61 -23.81
N ARG A 445 32.13 21.69 -25.15
CA ARG A 445 31.13 22.47 -25.89
C ARG A 445 29.68 22.00 -25.69
N ARG A 446 29.44 20.88 -25.00
CA ARG A 446 28.11 20.28 -24.82
C ARG A 446 27.67 20.33 -23.36
N PRO A 447 26.44 20.81 -23.06
CA PRO A 447 25.89 20.87 -21.70
C PRO A 447 25.83 19.52 -20.95
N ILE A 448 25.84 18.41 -21.69
CA ILE A 448 25.76 17.03 -21.15
C ILE A 448 27.10 16.49 -20.63
N ASP A 449 28.22 17.20 -20.85
CA ASP A 449 29.53 16.75 -20.41
C ASP A 449 29.83 17.18 -18.96
N GLY A 450 30.59 16.36 -18.23
CA GLY A 450 31.08 16.69 -16.88
C GLY A 450 30.05 16.50 -15.75
N TRP A 451 29.00 15.72 -15.97
CA TRP A 451 28.06 15.35 -14.91
C TRP A 451 28.55 14.12 -14.14
N ALA A 452 28.26 14.10 -12.84
CA ALA A 452 28.57 13.00 -11.94
C ALA A 452 27.40 12.78 -10.96
N LEU A 453 27.23 11.54 -10.51
CA LEU A 453 26.38 11.21 -9.39
C LEU A 453 27.20 11.33 -8.11
N HIS A 454 26.74 12.16 -7.19
CA HIS A 454 27.22 12.21 -5.81
C HIS A 454 26.19 11.57 -4.89
N VAL A 455 26.57 10.46 -4.25
CA VAL A 455 25.71 9.69 -3.36
C VAL A 455 26.31 9.70 -1.97
N ARG A 456 25.49 9.95 -0.95
CA ARG A 456 25.88 9.87 0.46
C ARG A 456 24.90 8.97 1.22
N PHE A 457 25.43 7.92 1.84
CA PHE A 457 24.67 7.09 2.79
C PHE A 457 24.91 7.60 4.20
N PRO A 458 23.85 7.83 5.01
CA PRO A 458 24.02 8.25 6.40
C PRO A 458 24.82 7.20 7.19
N PRO A 459 25.56 7.60 8.24
CA PRO A 459 26.32 6.67 9.07
C PRO A 459 25.38 5.62 9.67
N THR A 460 25.74 4.35 9.55
CA THR A 460 24.92 3.23 10.04
C THR A 460 25.43 2.74 11.38
N THR A 461 24.53 2.58 12.36
CA THR A 461 24.85 1.99 13.66
C THR A 461 24.94 0.46 13.61
N THR A 462 24.34 -0.16 12.58
CA THR A 462 24.33 -1.61 12.37
C THR A 462 25.17 -1.96 11.15
N ALA A 463 26.20 -2.78 11.35
CA ALA A 463 27.14 -3.21 10.32
C ALA A 463 26.60 -4.37 9.44
N ASP A 464 25.54 -5.06 9.90
CA ASP A 464 25.23 -6.42 9.44
C ASP A 464 24.14 -6.54 8.37
N HIS A 465 23.61 -5.45 7.84
CA HIS A 465 22.51 -5.53 6.87
C HIS A 465 22.83 -4.84 5.54
N PRO A 466 22.64 -5.55 4.41
CA PRO A 466 22.90 -5.00 3.09
C PRO A 466 21.91 -3.88 2.81
N ARG A 467 22.44 -2.70 2.50
CA ARG A 467 21.70 -1.59 1.92
C ARG A 467 22.14 -1.46 0.47
N THR A 468 21.21 -1.21 -0.43
CA THR A 468 21.56 -1.02 -1.85
C THR A 468 20.83 0.19 -2.39
N LEU A 469 21.54 1.01 -3.18
CA LEU A 469 20.94 2.04 -3.99
C LEU A 469 21.23 1.71 -5.44
N HIS A 470 20.21 1.67 -6.27
CA HIS A 470 20.33 1.63 -7.71
C HIS A 470 19.94 2.99 -8.28
N VAL A 471 20.72 3.53 -9.21
CA VAL A 471 20.40 4.75 -9.96
C VAL A 471 20.38 4.39 -11.43
N TRP A 472 19.24 4.59 -12.08
CA TRP A 472 19.05 4.36 -13.51
C TRP A 472 19.18 5.68 -14.26
N LEU A 473 19.94 5.64 -15.35
CA LEU A 473 20.12 6.74 -16.26
C LEU A 473 19.71 6.30 -17.67
N GLY A 474 18.94 7.14 -18.32
CA GLY A 474 18.45 6.90 -19.66
C GLY A 474 17.08 6.20 -19.72
N ARG A 475 16.72 5.65 -20.90
CA ARG A 475 15.34 5.28 -21.23
C ARG A 475 14.77 4.19 -20.32
N GLN A 476 13.48 4.29 -20.00
CA GLN A 476 12.79 3.24 -19.24
C GLN A 476 12.69 1.97 -20.09
N GLY A 477 12.99 0.80 -19.52
CA GLY A 477 13.01 -0.49 -20.21
C GLY A 477 14.28 -0.76 -21.03
N ALA A 478 15.10 0.26 -21.25
CA ALA A 478 16.37 0.17 -21.96
C ALA A 478 17.39 1.18 -21.39
N PRO A 479 17.73 1.11 -20.08
CA PRO A 479 18.64 2.05 -19.46
C PRO A 479 20.04 1.93 -20.06
N GLU A 480 20.61 3.06 -20.45
CA GLU A 480 21.97 3.16 -20.96
C GLU A 480 23.01 2.93 -19.86
N GLU A 481 22.68 3.25 -18.61
CA GLU A 481 23.57 3.09 -17.46
C GLU A 481 22.78 2.85 -16.16
N ILE A 482 23.19 1.85 -15.38
CA ILE A 482 22.67 1.61 -14.02
C ILE A 482 23.85 1.61 -13.05
N TRP A 483 23.80 2.40 -12.00
CA TRP A 483 24.78 2.36 -10.92
C TRP A 483 24.21 1.65 -9.71
N ARG A 484 24.93 0.67 -9.16
CA ARG A 484 24.63 0.03 -7.88
C ARG A 484 25.60 0.50 -6.81
N PHE A 485 25.11 1.09 -5.74
CA PHE A 485 25.88 1.49 -4.56
C PHE A 485 25.55 0.56 -3.41
N THR A 486 26.57 -0.06 -2.83
CA THR A 486 26.52 -0.83 -1.58
C THR A 486 27.48 -0.18 -0.57
N PRO A 487 27.43 -0.51 0.73
CA PRO A 487 28.40 0.00 1.69
C PRO A 487 29.88 -0.23 1.32
N ASP A 488 30.15 -1.18 0.44
CA ASP A 488 31.52 -1.57 0.05
C ASP A 488 31.98 -0.90 -1.24
N ALA A 489 31.09 -0.66 -2.20
CA ALA A 489 31.46 -0.13 -3.51
C ALA A 489 30.28 0.45 -4.30
N ALA A 490 30.59 1.33 -5.24
CA ALA A 490 29.76 1.64 -6.40
C ALA A 490 30.19 0.78 -7.59
N THR A 491 29.24 0.15 -8.26
CA THR A 491 29.47 -0.73 -9.41
C THR A 491 28.57 -0.29 -10.56
N ARG A 492 29.14 -0.09 -11.75
CA ARG A 492 28.37 0.20 -12.95
C ARG A 492 27.85 -1.09 -13.57
N LEU A 493 26.54 -1.20 -13.74
CA LEU A 493 25.89 -2.31 -14.43
C LEU A 493 25.50 -1.82 -15.84
N THR A 494 26.26 -2.23 -16.86
CA THR A 494 25.95 -1.96 -18.27
C THR A 494 25.76 -3.30 -18.98
N PRO A 495 24.68 -3.52 -19.75
CA PRO A 495 24.45 -4.81 -20.42
C PRO A 495 25.54 -5.22 -21.42
N SER A 496 26.34 -4.26 -21.91
CA SER A 496 27.26 -4.41 -23.03
C SER A 496 28.75 -4.37 -22.67
N GLN A 497 29.11 -4.18 -21.40
CA GLN A 497 30.52 -4.14 -20.97
C GLN A 497 30.85 -5.33 -20.06
N GLY A 498 32.10 -5.81 -20.15
CA GLY A 498 32.64 -6.87 -19.29
C GLY A 498 32.68 -6.47 -17.81
N GLN A 499 33.38 -7.27 -17.00
CA GLN A 499 33.41 -7.18 -15.53
C GLN A 499 33.48 -5.72 -15.03
N PRO A 500 32.54 -5.29 -14.18
CA PRO A 500 32.38 -3.88 -13.84
C PRO A 500 33.46 -3.41 -12.86
N ASP A 501 34.03 -2.22 -13.11
CA ASP A 501 34.93 -1.56 -12.17
C ASP A 501 34.17 -1.19 -10.88
N ALA A 502 34.73 -1.57 -9.73
CA ALA A 502 34.20 -1.24 -8.41
C ALA A 502 34.93 -0.02 -7.85
N ILE A 503 34.18 1.02 -7.50
CA ILE A 503 34.69 2.26 -6.91
C ILE A 503 34.39 2.24 -5.41
N PRO A 504 35.41 2.16 -4.52
CA PRO A 504 35.18 2.15 -3.08
C PRO A 504 34.64 3.50 -2.58
N PRO A 505 33.83 3.53 -1.49
CA PRO A 505 33.41 4.78 -0.88
C PRO A 505 34.56 5.52 -0.22
N THR A 506 34.41 6.83 -0.10
CA THR A 506 35.13 7.65 0.86
C THR A 506 34.27 7.92 2.09
N ARG A 507 34.88 8.00 3.28
CA ARG A 507 34.18 8.39 4.52
C ARG A 507 34.31 9.88 4.74
N ASP A 508 33.19 10.57 4.94
CA ASP A 508 33.20 11.98 5.34
C ASP A 508 33.46 12.13 6.86
N PRO A 509 33.68 13.36 7.38
CA PRO A 509 33.91 13.57 8.81
C PRO A 509 32.76 13.15 9.74
N SER A 510 31.54 12.99 9.22
CA SER A 510 30.40 12.46 9.97
C SER A 510 30.35 10.93 10.00
N GLY A 511 31.27 10.27 9.32
CA GLY A 511 31.32 8.81 9.15
C GLY A 511 30.40 8.30 8.03
N ALA A 512 29.71 9.19 7.31
CA ALA A 512 28.86 8.84 6.19
C ALA A 512 29.71 8.31 5.02
N LEU A 513 29.18 7.32 4.30
CA LEU A 513 29.82 6.80 3.10
C LEU A 513 29.44 7.68 1.91
N THR A 514 30.41 8.04 1.09
CA THR A 514 30.23 8.93 -0.05
C THR A 514 30.85 8.32 -1.30
N TRP A 515 30.14 8.45 -2.41
CA TRP A 515 30.63 8.09 -3.75
C TRP A 515 30.45 9.27 -4.68
N ARG A 516 31.37 9.34 -5.65
CA ARG A 516 31.30 10.27 -6.75
C ARG A 516 31.67 9.51 -8.02
N VAL A 517 30.70 9.33 -8.91
CA VAL A 517 30.87 8.52 -10.12
C VAL A 517 30.47 9.32 -11.36
N PRO A 518 31.25 9.27 -12.45
CA PRO A 518 30.94 10.03 -13.66
C PRO A 518 29.69 9.47 -14.34
N VAL A 519 28.90 10.37 -14.94
CA VAL A 519 27.72 10.01 -15.74
C VAL A 519 28.09 10.01 -17.22
N SER A 520 27.73 8.95 -17.92
CA SER A 520 27.96 8.87 -19.37
C SER A 520 27.08 9.89 -20.12
N PRO A 521 27.66 10.72 -21.01
CA PRO A 521 26.85 11.56 -21.90
C PRO A 521 25.90 10.76 -22.79
N ALA A 522 26.18 9.47 -23.03
CA ALA A 522 25.31 8.57 -23.79
C ALA A 522 23.97 8.28 -23.08
N ALA A 523 23.88 8.49 -21.76
CA ALA A 523 22.63 8.34 -21.02
C ALA A 523 21.65 9.52 -21.24
N ALA A 524 22.10 10.60 -21.88
CA ALA A 524 21.23 11.71 -22.23
C ALA A 524 20.40 11.39 -23.48
N VAL A 525 19.10 11.67 -23.41
CA VAL A 525 18.16 11.54 -24.53
C VAL A 525 17.75 12.94 -24.95
N ALA A 526 18.08 13.33 -26.18
CA ALA A 526 17.85 14.67 -26.72
C ALA A 526 18.41 15.80 -25.81
N GLY A 527 19.54 15.56 -25.15
CA GLY A 527 20.19 16.54 -24.27
C GLY A 527 19.67 16.59 -22.84
N LEU A 528 18.66 15.79 -22.49
CA LEU A 528 18.09 15.66 -21.15
C LEU A 528 18.52 14.34 -20.52
N PHE A 529 18.67 14.27 -19.20
CA PHE A 529 18.95 13.02 -18.50
C PHE A 529 17.66 12.45 -17.91
N PRO A 530 17.12 11.32 -18.42
CA PRO A 530 16.09 10.58 -17.70
C PRO A 530 16.74 9.88 -16.52
N VAL A 531 16.29 10.18 -15.30
CA VAL A 531 16.88 9.66 -14.06
C VAL A 531 15.82 9.03 -13.18
N ALA A 532 16.21 7.96 -12.49
CA ALA A 532 15.46 7.37 -11.40
C ALA A 532 16.39 6.72 -10.38
N ALA A 533 15.87 6.49 -9.18
CA ALA A 533 16.62 5.82 -8.13
C ALA A 533 15.73 4.87 -7.33
N VAL A 534 16.32 3.80 -6.81
CA VAL A 534 15.67 2.83 -5.93
C VAL A 534 16.63 2.49 -4.81
N TYR A 535 16.20 2.76 -3.59
CA TYR A 535 16.91 2.42 -2.38
C TYR A 535 16.21 1.22 -1.72
N THR A 536 16.98 0.22 -1.36
CA THR A 536 16.54 -0.90 -0.52
C THR A 536 17.28 -0.81 0.81
N ASP A 537 16.53 -0.71 1.89
CA ASP A 537 17.09 -0.59 3.23
C ASP A 537 17.45 -1.95 3.85
N HIS A 538 17.91 -1.90 5.10
CA HIS A 538 18.29 -3.08 5.89
C HIS A 538 17.15 -4.05 6.20
N THR A 539 15.88 -3.61 6.10
CA THR A 539 14.69 -4.45 6.29
C THR A 539 14.19 -5.03 4.97
N ALA A 540 14.95 -4.84 3.88
CA ALA A 540 14.55 -5.12 2.50
C ALA A 540 13.34 -4.28 2.02
N ALA A 541 12.99 -3.19 2.71
CA ALA A 541 11.97 -2.27 2.23
C ALA A 541 12.54 -1.45 1.07
N ARG A 542 11.73 -1.31 0.02
CA ARG A 542 12.09 -0.59 -1.20
C ARG A 542 11.45 0.80 -1.25
N PHE A 543 12.25 1.74 -1.71
CA PHE A 543 11.90 3.15 -1.88
C PHE A 543 12.38 3.62 -3.25
N ALA A 544 11.61 4.43 -3.94
CA ALA A 544 11.88 4.83 -5.32
C ALA A 544 11.66 6.33 -5.55
N PHE A 545 12.44 6.88 -6.48
CA PHE A 545 12.30 8.23 -7.03
C PHE A 545 12.18 8.12 -8.55
N PRO A 546 11.32 8.91 -9.21
CA PRO A 546 10.48 9.99 -8.66
C PRO A 546 9.12 9.52 -8.13
N ARG A 547 8.73 8.27 -8.44
CA ARG A 547 7.43 7.70 -8.09
C ARG A 547 7.58 6.42 -7.29
N ALA A 548 6.62 6.16 -6.42
CA ALA A 548 6.48 4.88 -5.75
C ALA A 548 6.28 3.77 -6.77
N MET A 549 6.99 2.65 -6.57
CA MET A 549 6.90 1.47 -7.42
C MET A 549 5.83 0.50 -6.90
N MET A 550 5.26 -0.30 -7.80
CA MET A 550 4.56 -1.50 -7.38
C MET A 550 5.55 -2.56 -6.95
N PRO A 551 5.24 -3.40 -5.94
CA PRO A 551 6.14 -4.45 -5.47
C PRO A 551 6.68 -5.41 -6.55
N TRP A 552 5.98 -5.56 -7.67
CA TRP A 552 6.39 -6.39 -8.81
C TRP A 552 7.19 -5.65 -9.89
N ASP A 553 7.20 -4.33 -9.88
CA ASP A 553 7.95 -3.52 -10.85
C ASP A 553 9.44 -3.82 -10.69
N GLN A 554 10.13 -4.04 -11.81
CA GLN A 554 11.58 -4.28 -11.82
C GLN A 554 12.37 -2.97 -11.96
N GLU A 555 11.72 -1.93 -12.48
CA GLU A 555 12.36 -0.69 -12.86
C GLU A 555 11.47 0.51 -12.49
N PRO A 556 12.02 1.57 -11.87
CA PRO A 556 11.26 2.76 -11.51
C PRO A 556 10.85 3.58 -12.74
N GLY A 557 9.79 4.38 -12.60
CA GLY A 557 9.51 5.47 -13.53
C GLY A 557 10.64 6.48 -13.59
N ARG A 558 10.67 7.34 -14.62
CA ARG A 558 11.71 8.35 -14.82
C ARG A 558 11.19 9.76 -14.60
N VAL A 559 12.11 10.68 -14.31
CA VAL A 559 11.94 12.12 -14.53
C VAL A 559 13.07 12.63 -15.41
N LEU A 560 12.86 13.71 -16.17
CA LEU A 560 13.90 14.35 -16.98
C LEU A 560 14.62 15.41 -16.15
N ILE A 561 15.94 15.48 -16.28
CA ILE A 561 16.77 16.58 -15.78
C ILE A 561 17.28 17.36 -16.99
N ASP A 562 17.17 18.68 -16.95
CA ASP A 562 17.74 19.59 -17.94
C ASP A 562 19.12 20.10 -17.47
N PRO A 563 20.22 19.55 -18.01
CA PRO A 563 21.56 20.01 -17.66
C PRO A 563 21.92 21.39 -18.23
N ALA A 564 21.22 21.85 -19.28
CA ALA A 564 21.50 23.14 -19.90
C ALA A 564 21.08 24.32 -19.00
N ALA A 565 20.05 24.12 -18.16
CA ALA A 565 19.57 25.11 -17.20
C ALA A 565 20.61 25.50 -16.11
N TRP A 566 21.67 24.71 -15.92
CA TRP A 566 22.70 24.98 -14.90
C TRP A 566 23.42 26.32 -15.12
N GLY A 567 23.44 26.83 -16.35
CA GLY A 567 23.83 28.21 -16.68
C GLY A 567 25.29 28.60 -16.42
N GLY A 568 26.09 27.75 -15.78
CA GLY A 568 27.41 28.13 -15.29
C GLY A 568 27.35 28.69 -13.88
N VAL A 569 28.38 28.45 -13.06
CA VAL A 569 28.69 29.44 -12.02
C VAL A 569 29.32 30.61 -12.77
N ASN A 570 28.51 31.56 -13.22
CA ASN A 570 29.07 32.86 -13.56
C ASN A 570 29.71 33.36 -12.27
N ALA A 571 31.04 33.26 -12.19
CA ALA A 571 31.79 33.97 -11.18
C ALA A 571 31.37 35.43 -11.36
N ILE A 572 30.50 35.91 -10.47
CA ILE A 572 30.34 37.33 -10.24
C ILE A 572 31.73 37.73 -9.78
N ALA A 573 32.54 38.22 -10.73
CA ALA A 573 33.83 38.80 -10.41
C ALA A 573 33.57 39.87 -9.34
N PRO A 574 34.31 39.84 -8.22
CA PRO A 574 34.08 40.76 -7.11
C PRO A 574 34.15 42.23 -7.54
#